data_AF-A0A1M6MUW3-F1
#
_entry.id   AF-A0A1M6MUW3-F1
#
_cell.length_a   1.000
_cell.length_b   1.000
_cell.length_c   1.000
_cell.angle_alpha   90.00
_cell.angle_beta   90.00
_cell.angle_gamma   90.00
#
_symmetry.space_group_name_H-M   'P 1'
#
loop_
_entity.id
_entity.type
_entity.pdbx_description
1 polymer ?
#
loop_
_entity_poly.entity_id
_entity_poly.type
_entity_poly.pdbx_seq_one_letter_code
_entity_poly.pdbx_strand_id
1 'polypeptide(L)'
;MAGTGHLPRRNQAGKIKGVVALVNCTTISTGPHDYMTVGLARELIRRNILIVSGGCGNHALEVAGLASLEAAEQAGEGLREICWSLNIPPVLSFGTCTDTGRISMLVTAVANHLGVDTSALPVAVTAPQYLEQKATIDGLFALAFRLYTHLSPTPPVTGGLDLVKLLTEDLEGITGGKVALGDDPVQAANGIEEHINKKRAALGI
;
A
#
# COMPACT_ATOMS: atom_id res chain seq x y z
N MET A 1 13.76 41.70 -8.99
CA MET A 1 14.45 41.75 -7.69
C MET A 1 13.96 40.60 -6.83
N ALA A 2 14.84 40.08 -6.00
CA ALA A 2 14.80 38.80 -5.31
C ALA A 2 13.53 38.50 -4.48
N GLY A 3 13.19 37.22 -4.42
CA GLY A 3 12.11 36.66 -3.59
C GLY A 3 12.05 35.13 -3.67
N THR A 4 13.19 34.46 -3.69
CA THR A 4 13.31 33.00 -3.56
C THR A 4 12.83 32.57 -2.17
N GLY A 5 11.60 32.05 -2.07
CA GLY A 5 10.97 31.70 -0.79
C GLY A 5 10.17 30.39 -0.79
N HIS A 6 10.53 29.39 -1.61
CA HIS A 6 9.85 28.07 -1.59
C HIS A 6 10.80 26.86 -1.49
N LEU A 7 12.02 27.08 -0.99
CA LEU A 7 13.04 26.04 -0.86
C LEU A 7 12.89 24.98 0.28
N PRO A 8 11.81 24.87 1.10
CA PRO A 8 11.65 23.71 2.00
C PRO A 8 10.94 22.49 1.37
N ARG A 9 10.05 22.67 0.38
CA ARG A 9 9.16 21.56 -0.08
C ARG A 9 9.85 20.56 -1.02
N ARG A 10 10.86 21.00 -1.77
CA ARG A 10 11.62 20.12 -2.69
C ARG A 10 12.45 19.06 -1.95
N ASN A 11 12.88 19.34 -0.71
CA ASN A 11 13.66 18.41 0.11
C ASN A 11 12.83 17.30 0.77
N GLN A 12 11.49 17.32 0.67
CA GLN A 12 10.62 16.23 1.08
C GLN A 12 10.24 15.29 -0.08
N ALA A 13 10.42 15.75 -1.33
CA ALA A 13 10.08 15.00 -2.54
C ALA A 13 11.03 13.81 -2.71
N GLY A 14 10.65 12.66 -2.15
CA GLY A 14 11.42 11.42 -2.19
C GLY A 14 11.67 10.76 -0.83
N LYS A 15 11.38 11.46 0.28
CA LYS A 15 11.51 10.88 1.64
C LYS A 15 10.48 9.79 1.89
N ILE A 16 9.27 9.95 1.37
CA ILE A 16 8.29 8.86 1.23
C ILE A 16 8.41 8.35 -0.21
N LYS A 17 8.75 7.08 -0.39
CA LYS A 17 8.83 6.45 -1.72
C LYS A 17 7.44 6.32 -2.33
N GLY A 18 6.48 5.85 -1.53
CA GLY A 18 5.09 5.65 -1.90
C GLY A 18 4.21 5.37 -0.69
N VAL A 19 2.93 5.13 -0.94
CA VAL A 19 1.94 4.81 0.10
C VAL A 19 1.26 3.48 -0.23
N VAL A 20 1.13 2.61 0.76
CA VAL A 20 0.44 1.33 0.60
C VAL A 20 -0.81 1.30 1.47
N ALA A 21 -1.94 0.98 0.87
CA ALA A 21 -3.16 0.64 1.60
C ALA A 21 -3.08 -0.83 2.03
N LEU A 22 -2.98 -1.08 3.33
CA LEU A 22 -3.04 -2.42 3.91
C LEU A 22 -4.44 -2.63 4.50
N VAL A 23 -5.25 -3.43 3.80
CA VAL A 23 -6.62 -3.73 4.23
C VAL A 23 -6.84 -5.23 4.11
N ASN A 24 -7.07 -5.90 5.22
CA ASN A 24 -7.34 -7.33 5.23
C ASN A 24 -8.17 -7.78 6.43
N CYS A 25 -8.55 -9.06 6.34
CA CYS A 25 -9.12 -9.85 7.41
C CYS A 25 -7.97 -10.48 8.22
N THR A 26 -8.18 -11.71 8.69
CA THR A 26 -7.15 -12.57 9.25
C THR A 26 -7.34 -13.98 8.70
N THR A 27 -6.25 -14.71 8.51
CA THR A 27 -6.25 -16.14 8.19
C THR A 27 -4.93 -16.77 8.65
N ILE A 28 -4.96 -18.06 8.94
CA ILE A 28 -3.78 -18.88 9.26
C ILE A 28 -3.32 -19.73 8.07
N SER A 29 -3.93 -19.56 6.89
CA SER A 29 -3.60 -20.34 5.69
C SER A 29 -2.22 -20.05 5.11
N THR A 30 -1.62 -18.91 5.46
CA THR A 30 -0.33 -18.42 4.92
C THR A 30 0.71 -18.23 6.01
N GLY A 31 0.52 -18.91 7.15
CA GLY A 31 1.42 -18.87 8.30
C GLY A 31 0.68 -18.54 9.62
N PRO A 32 1.44 -18.29 10.70
CA PRO A 32 0.86 -17.87 11.98
C PRO A 32 0.00 -16.62 11.86
N HIS A 33 -0.87 -16.42 12.84
CA HIS A 33 -1.68 -15.20 12.94
C HIS A 33 -0.80 -13.95 12.82
N ASP A 34 -1.23 -13.00 11.99
CA ASP A 34 -0.56 -11.72 11.70
C ASP A 34 0.86 -11.80 11.10
N TYR A 35 1.39 -12.99 10.79
CA TYR A 35 2.73 -13.17 10.22
C TYR A 35 2.92 -12.34 8.94
N MET A 36 2.03 -12.51 7.98
CA MET A 36 2.09 -11.79 6.71
C MET A 36 1.82 -10.30 6.90
N THR A 37 0.82 -9.95 7.71
CA THR A 37 0.42 -8.55 7.96
C THR A 37 1.55 -7.73 8.59
N VAL A 38 2.07 -8.19 9.72
CA VAL A 38 3.11 -7.48 10.48
C VAL A 38 4.46 -7.58 9.78
N GLY A 39 4.79 -8.75 9.22
CA GLY A 39 6.02 -8.96 8.47
C GLY A 39 6.11 -8.02 7.27
N LEU A 40 5.05 -7.94 6.46
CA LEU A 40 5.02 -7.10 5.26
C LEU A 40 5.09 -5.62 5.65
N ALA A 41 4.35 -5.20 6.67
CA ALA A 41 4.39 -3.82 7.11
C ALA A 41 5.79 -3.37 7.56
N ARG A 42 6.53 -4.22 8.28
CA ARG A 42 7.92 -3.95 8.68
C ARG A 42 8.84 -3.80 7.48
N GLU A 43 8.69 -4.63 6.46
CA GLU A 43 9.46 -4.50 5.22
C GLU A 43 9.17 -3.17 4.50
N LEU A 44 7.90 -2.80 4.37
CA LEU A 44 7.49 -1.59 3.67
C LEU A 44 7.99 -0.31 4.37
N ILE A 45 7.82 -0.19 5.69
CA ILE A 45 8.24 1.02 6.41
C ILE A 45 9.76 1.20 6.38
N ARG A 46 10.54 0.11 6.45
CA ARG A 46 12.02 0.14 6.30
C ARG A 46 12.44 0.66 4.93
N ARG A 47 11.61 0.44 3.91
CA ARG A 47 11.81 0.90 2.52
C ARG A 47 11.29 2.32 2.28
N ASN A 48 10.97 3.08 3.33
CA ASN A 48 10.38 4.41 3.26
C ASN A 48 9.00 4.45 2.59
N ILE A 49 8.21 3.39 2.75
CA ILE A 49 6.83 3.32 2.23
C ILE A 49 5.88 3.51 3.42
N LEU A 50 5.07 4.56 3.36
CA LEU A 50 4.05 4.85 4.38
C LEU A 50 2.89 3.87 4.22
N ILE A 51 2.31 3.43 5.34
CA ILE A 51 1.14 2.54 5.31
C ILE A 51 -0.08 3.30 5.80
N VAL A 52 -1.19 3.15 5.09
CA VAL A 52 -2.53 3.46 5.60
C VAL A 52 -3.26 2.13 5.81
N SER A 53 -3.70 1.85 7.03
CA SER A 53 -4.24 0.54 7.41
C SER A 53 -5.71 0.58 7.75
N GLY A 54 -6.44 -0.46 7.35
CA GLY A 54 -7.86 -0.64 7.68
C GLY A 54 -8.20 -2.09 7.99
N GLY A 55 -9.33 -2.30 8.69
CA GLY A 55 -9.85 -3.64 8.96
C GLY A 55 -9.08 -4.39 10.04
N CYS A 56 -9.06 -5.73 9.97
CA CYS A 56 -8.39 -6.56 10.97
C CYS A 56 -6.87 -6.33 10.96
N GLY A 57 -6.27 -6.10 9.79
CA GLY A 57 -4.85 -5.79 9.70
C GLY A 57 -4.47 -4.51 10.40
N ASN A 58 -5.35 -3.51 10.44
CA ASN A 58 -5.10 -2.32 11.24
C ASN A 58 -4.88 -2.68 12.71
N HIS A 59 -5.74 -3.53 13.27
CA HIS A 59 -5.60 -3.96 14.66
C HIS A 59 -4.33 -4.78 14.89
N ALA A 60 -3.96 -5.65 13.95
CA ALA A 60 -2.69 -6.39 13.99
C ALA A 60 -1.48 -5.45 14.07
N LEU A 61 -1.49 -4.38 13.28
CA LEU A 61 -0.41 -3.38 13.27
C LEU A 61 -0.39 -2.51 14.53
N GLU A 62 -1.55 -2.18 15.09
CA GLU A 62 -1.68 -1.50 16.39
C GLU A 62 -1.10 -2.37 17.51
N VAL A 63 -1.49 -3.65 17.59
CA VAL A 63 -0.97 -4.60 18.60
C VAL A 63 0.53 -4.84 18.44
N ALA A 64 1.03 -4.89 17.21
CA ALA A 64 2.46 -5.01 16.92
C ALA A 64 3.26 -3.74 17.21
N GLY A 65 2.60 -2.65 17.65
CA GLY A 65 3.21 -1.37 17.96
C GLY A 65 3.70 -0.59 16.74
N LEU A 66 3.19 -0.88 15.54
CA LEU A 66 3.62 -0.22 14.30
C LEU A 66 2.86 1.09 14.02
N ALA A 67 1.71 1.27 14.67
CA ALA A 67 0.92 2.50 14.64
C ALA A 67 1.25 3.47 15.80
N SER A 68 2.34 3.25 16.54
CA SER A 68 2.82 4.16 17.58
C SER A 68 3.89 5.12 17.05
N LEU A 69 4.11 6.25 17.73
CA LEU A 69 5.10 7.24 17.30
C LEU A 69 6.52 6.68 17.34
N GLU A 70 6.82 5.82 18.30
CA GLU A 70 8.11 5.14 18.48
C GLU A 70 8.43 4.21 17.30
N ALA A 71 7.41 3.70 16.60
CA ALA A 71 7.60 2.87 15.41
C ALA A 71 8.35 3.58 14.29
N ALA A 72 8.42 4.91 14.30
CA ALA A 72 9.24 5.69 13.38
C ALA A 72 10.71 5.25 13.39
N GLU A 73 11.24 4.75 14.52
CA GLU A 73 12.61 4.21 14.61
C GLU A 73 12.84 2.99 13.72
N GLN A 74 11.78 2.25 13.40
CA GLN A 74 11.83 1.05 12.57
C GLN A 74 11.69 1.37 11.07
N ALA A 75 11.31 2.61 10.74
CA ALA A 75 11.18 3.06 9.38
C ALA A 75 12.54 3.43 8.77
N GLY A 76 12.60 3.43 7.44
CA GLY A 76 13.76 3.95 6.72
C GLY A 76 13.98 5.43 7.02
N GLU A 77 15.19 5.94 6.75
CA GLU A 77 15.61 7.30 7.09
C GLU A 77 14.65 8.40 6.61
N GLY A 78 14.19 8.31 5.35
CA GLY A 78 13.29 9.30 4.77
C GLY A 78 11.93 9.32 5.46
N LEU A 79 11.30 8.16 5.62
CA LEU A 79 9.98 8.07 6.25
C LEU A 79 10.06 8.43 7.74
N ARG A 80 11.12 7.99 8.44
CA ARG A 80 11.37 8.31 9.85
C ARG A 80 11.47 9.81 10.08
N GLU A 81 12.20 10.54 9.23
CA GLU A 81 12.30 12.00 9.35
C GLU A 81 10.93 12.67 9.17
N ILE A 82 10.12 12.20 8.22
CA ILE A 82 8.76 12.72 8.04
C ILE A 82 7.90 12.44 9.27
N CYS A 83 7.94 11.21 9.78
CA CYS A 83 7.21 10.78 10.97
C CYS A 83 7.52 11.70 12.17
N TRP A 84 8.79 11.96 12.46
CA TRP A 84 9.19 12.88 13.54
C TRP A 84 8.79 14.33 13.26
N SER A 85 8.97 14.82 12.03
CA SER A 85 8.65 16.21 11.69
C SER A 85 7.16 16.53 11.80
N LEU A 86 6.29 15.56 11.52
CA LEU A 86 4.84 15.71 11.56
C LEU A 86 4.20 15.13 12.83
N ASN A 87 5.00 14.53 13.71
CA ASN A 87 4.55 13.79 14.89
C ASN A 87 3.47 12.73 14.54
N ILE A 88 3.78 11.88 13.55
CA ILE A 88 2.91 10.79 13.08
C ILE A 88 3.65 9.45 13.09
N PRO A 89 2.94 8.31 13.23
CA PRO A 89 3.52 6.99 13.05
C PRO A 89 3.74 6.65 11.57
N PRO A 90 4.60 5.66 11.24
CA PRO A 90 4.79 5.17 9.87
C PRO A 90 3.62 4.32 9.35
N VAL A 91 2.75 3.86 10.25
CA VAL A 91 1.46 3.22 9.93
C VAL A 91 0.34 4.11 10.45
N LEU A 92 -0.48 4.62 9.53
CA LEU A 92 -1.63 5.45 9.86
C LEU A 92 -2.90 4.59 9.90
N SER A 93 -3.51 4.52 11.08
CA SER A 93 -4.79 3.84 11.28
C SER A 93 -5.93 4.62 10.62
N PHE A 94 -6.57 4.00 9.63
CA PHE A 94 -7.71 4.55 8.89
C PHE A 94 -9.05 3.90 9.28
N GLY A 95 -9.05 3.01 10.28
CA GLY A 95 -10.25 2.45 10.89
C GLY A 95 -10.65 1.08 10.32
N THR A 96 -11.92 0.95 9.95
CA THR A 96 -12.58 -0.31 9.60
C THR A 96 -12.46 -0.65 8.11
N CYS A 97 -12.84 -1.86 7.68
CA CYS A 97 -12.86 -2.22 6.25
C CYS A 97 -13.74 -1.27 5.42
N THR A 98 -14.83 -0.74 5.98
CA THR A 98 -15.71 0.22 5.29
C THR A 98 -15.07 1.59 5.07
N ASP A 99 -13.99 1.89 5.78
CA ASP A 99 -13.22 3.13 5.60
C ASP A 99 -12.29 3.08 4.37
N THR A 100 -12.24 1.97 3.62
CA THR A 100 -11.54 1.89 2.33
C THR A 100 -12.00 2.97 1.34
N GLY A 101 -13.29 3.36 1.39
CA GLY A 101 -13.80 4.50 0.62
C GLY A 101 -13.14 5.84 1.00
N ARG A 102 -12.72 6.02 2.26
CA ARG A 102 -11.97 7.23 2.68
C ARG A 102 -10.53 7.18 2.17
N ILE A 103 -9.92 5.99 2.13
CA ILE A 103 -8.59 5.81 1.54
C ILE A 103 -8.64 6.19 0.06
N SER A 104 -9.66 5.77 -0.69
CA SER A 104 -9.78 6.15 -2.11
C SER A 104 -10.00 7.65 -2.29
N MET A 105 -10.80 8.30 -1.43
CA MET A 105 -10.95 9.77 -1.43
C MET A 105 -9.62 10.49 -1.20
N LEU A 106 -8.78 10.01 -0.28
CA LEU A 106 -7.44 10.56 -0.05
C LEU A 106 -6.55 10.41 -1.29
N VAL A 107 -6.50 9.22 -1.88
CA VAL A 107 -5.71 8.96 -3.10
C VAL A 107 -6.17 9.87 -4.24
N THR A 108 -7.48 10.03 -4.45
CA THR A 108 -8.04 10.97 -5.43
C THR A 108 -7.66 12.42 -5.14
N ALA A 109 -7.71 12.85 -3.88
CA ALA A 109 -7.33 14.22 -3.51
C ALA A 109 -5.84 14.50 -3.79
N VAL A 110 -4.95 13.55 -3.50
CA VAL A 110 -3.52 13.65 -3.82
C VAL A 110 -3.29 13.69 -5.32
N ALA A 111 -3.96 12.81 -6.09
CA ALA A 111 -3.86 12.77 -7.54
C ALA A 111 -4.28 14.11 -8.16
N ASN A 112 -5.43 14.65 -7.74
CA ASN A 112 -5.93 15.95 -8.17
C ASN A 112 -4.98 17.09 -7.83
N HIS A 113 -4.38 17.08 -6.62
CA HIS A 113 -3.40 18.08 -6.22
C HIS A 113 -2.14 18.06 -7.10
N LEU A 114 -1.72 16.88 -7.54
CA LEU A 114 -0.58 16.69 -8.43
C LEU A 114 -0.93 16.83 -9.92
N GLY A 115 -2.22 17.00 -10.26
CA GLY A 115 -2.67 17.10 -11.65
C GLY A 115 -2.48 15.81 -12.45
N VAL A 116 -2.49 14.65 -11.79
CA VAL A 116 -2.32 13.33 -12.42
C VAL A 116 -3.52 12.43 -12.13
N ASP A 117 -3.65 11.35 -12.89
CA ASP A 117 -4.60 10.28 -12.59
C ASP A 117 -4.14 9.47 -11.36
N THR A 118 -5.08 8.87 -10.62
CA THR A 118 -4.75 8.04 -9.45
C THR A 118 -3.82 6.88 -9.79
N SER A 119 -3.92 6.34 -11.02
CA SER A 119 -3.04 5.27 -11.51
C SER A 119 -1.59 5.70 -11.75
N ALA A 120 -1.31 7.01 -11.82
CA ALA A 120 0.05 7.51 -11.96
C ALA A 120 0.78 7.60 -10.62
N LEU A 121 0.04 7.64 -9.50
CA LEU A 121 0.62 7.78 -8.18
C LEU A 121 1.47 6.55 -7.79
N PRO A 122 2.54 6.74 -7.00
CA PRO A 122 3.32 5.65 -6.42
C PRO A 122 2.58 5.02 -5.23
N VAL A 123 1.46 4.37 -5.52
CA VAL A 123 0.59 3.73 -4.52
C VAL A 123 0.27 2.28 -4.89
N ALA A 124 0.02 1.45 -3.88
CA ALA A 124 -0.40 0.07 -4.06
C ALA A 124 -1.38 -0.35 -2.96
N VAL A 125 -2.10 -1.45 -3.21
CA VAL A 125 -3.00 -2.11 -2.25
C VAL A 125 -2.41 -3.46 -1.89
N THR A 126 -2.53 -3.84 -0.62
CA THR A 126 -2.20 -5.18 -0.15
C THR A 126 -3.27 -5.71 0.79
N ALA A 127 -3.70 -6.95 0.54
CA ALA A 127 -4.55 -7.73 1.40
C ALA A 127 -3.79 -9.00 1.83
N PRO A 128 -2.86 -8.90 2.80
CA PRO A 128 -1.86 -9.95 3.05
C PRO A 128 -2.40 -11.20 3.78
N GLN A 129 -3.60 -11.12 4.37
CA GLN A 129 -4.29 -12.24 5.03
C GLN A 129 -5.81 -12.07 4.90
N TYR A 130 -6.32 -11.88 3.67
CA TYR A 130 -7.77 -11.76 3.50
C TYR A 130 -8.47 -13.11 3.68
N LEU A 131 -9.77 -13.06 3.96
CA LEU A 131 -10.59 -14.26 4.15
C LEU A 131 -12.03 -14.04 3.67
N GLU A 132 -12.66 -12.96 4.12
CA GLU A 132 -14.09 -12.74 3.92
C GLU A 132 -14.43 -12.28 2.49
N GLN A 133 -15.65 -12.57 2.05
CA GLN A 133 -16.18 -12.16 0.73
C GLN A 133 -16.16 -10.64 0.51
N LYS A 134 -16.15 -9.82 1.56
CA LYS A 134 -16.00 -8.35 1.39
C LYS A 134 -14.63 -7.98 0.81
N ALA A 135 -13.57 -8.70 1.19
CA ALA A 135 -12.23 -8.41 0.70
C ALA A 135 -12.09 -8.70 -0.81
N THR A 136 -12.90 -9.60 -1.37
CA THR A 136 -12.92 -9.81 -2.83
C THR A 136 -13.58 -8.64 -3.55
N ILE A 137 -14.61 -8.02 -2.96
CA ILE A 137 -15.22 -6.79 -3.49
C ILE A 137 -14.24 -5.61 -3.41
N ASP A 138 -13.54 -5.45 -2.29
CA ASP A 138 -12.50 -4.42 -2.14
C ASP A 138 -11.35 -4.62 -3.14
N GLY A 139 -10.95 -5.87 -3.38
CA GLY A 139 -9.97 -6.23 -4.41
C GLY A 139 -10.44 -5.86 -5.82
N LEU A 140 -11.68 -6.20 -6.18
CA LEU A 140 -12.27 -5.80 -7.47
C LEU A 140 -12.33 -4.27 -7.62
N PHE A 141 -12.69 -3.56 -6.55
CA PHE A 141 -12.65 -2.10 -6.52
C PHE A 141 -11.24 -1.58 -6.77
N ALA A 142 -10.21 -2.10 -6.09
CA ALA A 142 -8.83 -1.67 -6.28
C ALA A 142 -8.33 -1.88 -7.73
N LEU A 143 -8.71 -3.01 -8.35
CA LEU A 143 -8.39 -3.30 -9.75
C LEU A 143 -9.10 -2.36 -10.73
N ALA A 144 -10.38 -2.06 -10.49
CA ALA A 144 -11.13 -1.06 -11.26
C ALA A 144 -10.58 0.36 -11.05
N PHE A 145 -10.06 0.64 -9.86
CA PHE A 145 -9.37 1.87 -9.49
C PHE A 145 -7.91 1.92 -9.99
N ARG A 146 -7.54 0.97 -10.86
CA ARG A 146 -6.28 0.92 -11.62
C ARG A 146 -5.03 0.72 -10.75
N LEU A 147 -5.18 0.05 -9.60
CA LEU A 147 -4.12 -0.14 -8.64
C LEU A 147 -3.47 -1.53 -8.71
N TYR A 148 -2.17 -1.57 -8.42
CA TYR A 148 -1.49 -2.81 -8.08
C TYR A 148 -2.07 -3.36 -6.78
N THR A 149 -2.54 -4.61 -6.81
CA THR A 149 -3.24 -5.23 -5.68
C THR A 149 -2.60 -6.56 -5.34
N HIS A 150 -1.80 -6.57 -4.27
CA HIS A 150 -1.24 -7.79 -3.70
C HIS A 150 -2.29 -8.55 -2.88
N LEU A 151 -2.41 -9.86 -3.12
CA LEU A 151 -3.35 -10.74 -2.44
C LEU A 151 -2.64 -11.95 -1.84
N SER A 152 -2.92 -12.21 -0.57
CA SER A 152 -2.55 -13.45 0.13
C SER A 152 -3.66 -13.84 1.10
N PRO A 153 -4.14 -15.10 1.10
CA PRO A 153 -3.69 -16.24 0.28
C PRO A 153 -4.04 -16.11 -1.20
N THR A 154 -3.46 -16.98 -2.03
CA THR A 154 -3.87 -17.09 -3.44
C THR A 154 -5.39 -17.31 -3.55
N PRO A 155 -6.13 -16.48 -4.31
CA PRO A 155 -7.58 -16.64 -4.47
C PRO A 155 -7.97 -17.98 -5.09
N PRO A 156 -9.13 -18.56 -4.74
CA PRO A 156 -9.58 -19.86 -5.23
C PRO A 156 -10.13 -19.80 -6.66
N VAL A 157 -9.34 -19.22 -7.58
CA VAL A 157 -9.65 -19.04 -9.01
C VAL A 157 -8.64 -19.75 -9.91
N THR A 158 -7.68 -20.45 -9.32
CA THR A 158 -6.53 -21.08 -10.02
C THR A 158 -6.92 -22.18 -11.01
N GLY A 159 -8.14 -22.74 -10.91
CA GLY A 159 -8.67 -23.68 -11.89
C GLY A 159 -9.08 -23.04 -13.23
N GLY A 160 -9.27 -21.71 -13.27
CA GLY A 160 -9.60 -20.97 -14.48
C GLY A 160 -8.37 -20.24 -15.03
N LEU A 161 -7.60 -20.89 -15.90
CA LEU A 161 -6.34 -20.34 -16.42
C LEU A 161 -6.54 -18.99 -17.13
N ASP A 162 -7.61 -18.83 -17.92
CA ASP A 162 -7.93 -17.57 -18.58
C ASP A 162 -8.27 -16.47 -17.57
N LEU A 163 -8.93 -16.82 -16.46
CA LEU A 163 -9.24 -15.87 -15.39
C LEU A 163 -7.99 -15.47 -14.62
N VAL A 164 -7.09 -16.41 -14.34
CA VAL A 164 -5.79 -16.11 -13.72
C VAL A 164 -5.01 -15.15 -14.60
N LYS A 165 -4.83 -15.49 -15.88
CA LYS A 165 -4.14 -14.66 -16.87
C LYS A 165 -4.77 -13.28 -16.99
N LEU A 166 -6.10 -13.21 -17.02
CA LEU A 166 -6.82 -11.94 -17.02
C LEU A 166 -6.42 -11.08 -15.81
N LEU A 167 -6.51 -11.62 -14.60
CA LEU A 167 -6.30 -10.87 -13.36
C LEU A 167 -4.82 -10.47 -13.14
N THR A 168 -3.87 -11.32 -13.51
CA THR A 168 -2.44 -11.10 -13.21
C THR A 168 -1.65 -10.43 -14.33
N GLU A 169 -2.15 -10.48 -15.57
CA GLU A 169 -1.42 -9.99 -16.75
C GLU A 169 -2.28 -9.03 -17.60
N ASP A 170 -3.39 -9.51 -18.17
CA ASP A 170 -4.11 -8.77 -19.21
C ASP A 170 -4.81 -7.51 -18.66
N LEU A 171 -5.23 -7.53 -17.40
CA LEU A 171 -5.97 -6.42 -16.78
C LEU A 171 -5.13 -5.13 -16.66
N GLU A 172 -3.79 -5.23 -16.59
CA GLU A 172 -2.90 -4.04 -16.59
C GLU A 172 -3.05 -3.28 -17.92
N GLY A 173 -3.34 -3.96 -19.03
CA GLY A 173 -3.61 -3.34 -20.34
C GLY A 173 -5.03 -2.82 -20.51
N ILE A 174 -5.99 -3.29 -19.70
CA ILE A 174 -7.42 -2.94 -19.81
C ILE A 174 -7.75 -1.78 -18.86
N THR A 175 -7.50 -1.96 -17.56
CA THR A 175 -7.78 -0.95 -16.53
C THR A 175 -6.50 -0.29 -16.02
N GLY A 176 -5.34 -0.94 -16.10
CA GLY A 176 -4.11 -0.51 -15.41
C GLY A 176 -3.96 -1.10 -14.01
N GLY A 177 -5.00 -1.76 -13.49
CA GLY A 177 -4.93 -2.53 -12.26
C GLY A 177 -4.44 -3.94 -12.52
N LYS A 178 -3.83 -4.56 -11.51
CA LYS A 178 -3.37 -5.95 -11.62
C LYS A 178 -3.33 -6.64 -10.28
N VAL A 179 -3.55 -7.95 -10.30
CA VAL A 179 -3.33 -8.82 -9.16
C VAL A 179 -1.87 -9.24 -9.10
N ALA A 180 -1.29 -9.17 -7.90
CA ALA A 180 -0.04 -9.81 -7.56
C ALA A 180 -0.27 -10.81 -6.42
N LEU A 181 0.43 -11.93 -6.47
CA LEU A 181 0.29 -13.02 -5.49
C LEU A 181 1.62 -13.20 -4.75
N GLY A 182 1.55 -13.55 -3.46
CA GLY A 182 2.73 -13.86 -2.66
C GLY A 182 2.41 -14.12 -1.20
N ASP A 183 2.89 -15.24 -0.66
CA ASP A 183 2.68 -15.62 0.75
C ASP A 183 3.96 -15.44 1.59
N ASP A 184 4.95 -14.69 1.06
CA ASP A 184 6.17 -14.30 1.77
C ASP A 184 6.23 -12.77 1.92
N PRO A 185 6.44 -12.24 3.14
CA PRO A 185 6.45 -10.80 3.37
C PRO A 185 7.51 -10.04 2.56
N VAL A 186 8.69 -10.64 2.39
CA VAL A 186 9.83 -9.98 1.71
C VAL A 186 9.58 -9.94 0.21
N GLN A 187 9.10 -11.04 -0.38
CA GLN A 187 8.75 -11.09 -1.80
C GLN A 187 7.61 -10.14 -2.13
N ALA A 188 6.55 -10.11 -1.31
CA ALA A 188 5.45 -9.17 -1.47
C ALA A 188 5.94 -7.71 -1.40
N ALA A 189 6.82 -7.39 -0.43
CA ALA A 189 7.42 -6.06 -0.32
C ALA A 189 8.28 -5.69 -1.54
N ASN A 190 9.06 -6.63 -2.07
CA ASN A 190 9.87 -6.43 -3.27
C ASN A 190 9.00 -6.07 -4.48
N GLY A 191 7.92 -6.82 -4.72
CA GLY A 191 7.00 -6.55 -5.83
C GLY A 191 6.27 -5.21 -5.70
N ILE A 192 5.86 -4.86 -4.48
CA ILE A 192 5.24 -3.55 -4.18
C ILE A 192 6.24 -2.41 -4.40
N GLU A 193 7.47 -2.54 -3.90
CA GLU A 193 8.50 -1.51 -4.05
C GLU A 193 8.90 -1.34 -5.52
N GLU A 194 9.05 -2.42 -6.29
CA GLU A 194 9.31 -2.37 -7.72
C GLU A 194 8.20 -1.62 -8.46
N HIS A 195 6.94 -1.92 -8.16
CA HIS A 195 5.79 -1.21 -8.72
C HIS A 195 5.83 0.29 -8.39
N ILE A 196 6.05 0.64 -7.11
CA ILE A 196 6.17 2.02 -6.65
C ILE A 196 7.29 2.75 -7.40
N ASN A 197 8.47 2.15 -7.51
CA ASN A 197 9.60 2.75 -8.22
C ASN A 197 9.32 2.93 -9.72
N LYS A 198 8.63 2.00 -10.37
CA LYS A 198 8.17 2.15 -11.76
C LYS A 198 7.25 3.38 -11.91
N LYS A 199 6.30 3.58 -10.99
CA LYS A 199 5.40 4.75 -10.99
C LYS A 199 6.15 6.05 -10.74
N ARG A 200 7.08 6.06 -9.78
CA ARG A 200 7.96 7.21 -9.51
C ARG A 200 8.77 7.63 -10.74
N ALA A 201 9.43 6.66 -11.39
CA ALA A 201 10.20 6.91 -12.60
C ALA A 201 9.33 7.48 -13.73
N ALA A 202 8.10 7.00 -13.90
CA ALA A 202 7.14 7.53 -14.88
C ALA A 202 6.67 8.97 -14.57
N LEU A 203 6.68 9.37 -13.29
CA LEU A 203 6.42 10.73 -12.84
C LEU A 203 7.67 11.64 -12.86
N GLY A 204 8.85 11.09 -13.15
CA GLY A 204 10.12 11.82 -13.14
C GLY A 204 10.67 12.14 -11.75
N ILE A 205 10.37 11.30 -10.75
CA ILE A 205 10.82 11.44 -9.35
C ILE A 205 11.47 10.17 -8.79
#